data_AF-A0A4R8QK11-F1
#
_entry.id   AF-A0A4R8QK11-F1
#
_cell.length_a   1.000
_cell.length_b   1.000
_cell.length_c   1.000
_cell.angle_alpha   90.00
_cell.angle_beta   90.00
_cell.angle_gamma   90.00
#
_symmetry.space_group_name_H-M   'P 1'
#
loop_
_entity.id
_entity.type
_entity.pdbx_description
1 polymer ?
#
loop_
_entity_poly.entity_id
_entity_poly.type
_entity_poly.pdbx_seq_one_letter_code
_entity_poly.pdbx_strand_id
1 'polypeptide(L)'
;MTVNKFDIPVPTHESELVDGVLRWPPTGIDVLIVGGGPAGYLAAIECWRKGHTVRVLEKGTGNSAIGDVLFIGPSALTTLKN
;
A
#
# COMPACT_ATOMS: atom_id res chain seq x y z
N MET A 1 8.96 35.30 -5.79
CA MET A 1 7.50 35.29 -5.59
C MET A 1 7.20 34.10 -4.69
N THR A 2 7.17 34.33 -3.38
CA THR A 2 7.08 33.28 -2.36
C THR A 2 5.61 32.86 -2.29
N VAL A 3 5.30 31.65 -2.76
CA VAL A 3 3.96 31.09 -2.60
C VAL A 3 3.79 30.84 -1.11
N ASN A 4 3.01 31.71 -0.45
CA ASN A 4 2.60 31.50 0.92
C ASN A 4 1.92 30.13 1.00
N LYS A 5 2.27 29.38 2.05
CA LYS A 5 1.74 28.07 2.40
C LYS A 5 0.20 28.13 2.32
N PHE A 6 -0.30 27.73 1.15
CA PHE A 6 -1.72 27.55 0.82
C PHE A 6 -2.37 26.84 2.02
N ASP A 7 -3.58 27.23 2.40
CA ASP A 7 -4.30 26.74 3.58
C ASP A 7 -4.50 25.21 3.55
N ILE A 8 -3.44 24.45 3.80
CA ILE A 8 -3.50 23.00 3.95
C ILE A 8 -4.29 22.80 5.23
N PRO A 9 -5.47 22.15 5.18
CA PRO A 9 -6.18 21.81 6.39
C PRO A 9 -5.21 21.05 7.30
N VAL A 10 -5.17 21.42 8.57
CA VAL A 10 -4.38 20.68 9.56
C VAL A 10 -4.79 19.22 9.42
N PRO A 11 -3.85 18.28 9.19
CA PRO A 11 -4.18 16.87 9.08
C PRO A 11 -5.05 16.48 10.27
N THR A 12 -6.24 15.94 10.00
CA THR A 12 -7.17 15.56 11.07
C THR A 12 -6.58 14.46 11.95
N HIS A 13 -5.62 13.70 11.42
CA HIS A 13 -4.87 12.67 12.12
C HIS A 13 -3.43 12.66 11.59
N GLU A 14 -2.47 12.37 12.47
CA GLU A 14 -1.05 12.36 12.10
C GLU A 14 -0.68 11.05 11.39
N SER A 15 0.03 11.18 10.27
CA SER A 15 0.62 10.04 9.57
C SER A 15 1.89 9.59 10.29
N GLU A 16 2.16 8.30 10.29
CA GLU A 16 3.33 7.71 10.92
C GLU A 16 4.35 7.23 9.87
N LEU A 17 5.64 7.31 10.21
CA LEU A 17 6.70 6.68 9.44
C LEU A 17 7.01 5.33 10.08
N VAL A 18 6.68 4.24 9.38
CA VAL A 18 6.93 2.87 9.84
C VAL A 18 7.91 2.24 8.87
N ASP A 19 9.08 1.83 9.37
CA ASP A 19 10.17 1.24 8.56
C ASP A 19 10.56 2.05 7.32
N GLY A 20 10.48 3.38 7.42
CA GLY A 20 10.78 4.30 6.30
C GLY A 20 9.65 4.44 5.28
N VAL A 21 8.47 3.85 5.53
CA VAL A 21 7.27 4.01 4.71
C VAL A 21 6.29 4.95 5.39
N LEU A 22 5.84 5.97 4.65
CA LEU A 22 4.75 6.84 5.12
C LEU A 22 3.44 6.07 5.12
N ARG A 23 2.86 5.93 6.31
CA ARG A 23 1.57 5.31 6.54
C ARG A 23 0.55 6.34 7.00
N TRP A 24 -0.61 6.32 6.35
CA TRP A 24 -1.71 7.20 6.68
C TRP A 24 -2.34 6.80 8.02
N PRO A 25 -3.04 7.74 8.67
CA PRO A 25 -3.65 7.47 9.96
C PRO A 25 -4.68 6.33 9.89
N PRO A 26 -4.86 5.55 10.97
CA PRO A 26 -5.81 4.46 11.00
C PRO A 26 -7.23 4.89 10.57
N THR A 27 -7.80 4.21 9.58
CA THR A 27 -9.14 4.55 9.09
C THR A 27 -10.25 3.76 9.80
N GLY A 28 -9.90 2.76 10.61
CA GLY A 28 -10.85 1.81 11.21
C GLY A 28 -11.47 0.83 10.23
N ILE A 29 -10.93 0.71 9.00
CA ILE A 29 -11.43 -0.21 7.97
C ILE A 29 -10.58 -1.48 7.99
N ASP A 30 -11.25 -2.63 8.12
CA ASP A 30 -10.66 -3.95 7.93
C ASP A 30 -10.78 -4.40 6.47
N VAL A 31 -9.65 -4.80 5.87
CA VAL A 31 -9.57 -5.27 4.48
C VAL A 31 -9.10 -6.72 4.47
N LEU A 32 -9.91 -7.61 3.88
CA LEU A 32 -9.55 -8.99 3.61
C LEU A 32 -9.21 -9.15 2.13
N ILE A 33 -7.99 -9.59 1.83
CA ILE A 33 -7.52 -9.85 0.48
C ILE A 33 -7.42 -11.37 0.29
N VAL A 34 -8.05 -11.88 -0.76
CA VAL A 34 -8.04 -13.30 -1.12
C VAL A 34 -7.16 -13.49 -2.36
N GLY A 35 -6.02 -14.15 -2.19
CA GLY A 35 -5.00 -14.38 -3.21
C GLY A 35 -3.67 -13.68 -2.87
N GLY A 36 -2.62 -14.47 -2.63
CA GLY A 36 -1.25 -14.05 -2.35
C GLY A 36 -0.37 -14.03 -3.61
N GLY A 37 -0.90 -13.52 -4.71
CA GLY A 37 -0.15 -13.23 -5.93
C GLY A 37 0.39 -11.79 -5.95
N PRO A 38 1.13 -11.38 -7.00
CA PRO A 38 1.68 -10.02 -7.12
C PRO A 38 0.64 -8.92 -6.94
N ALA A 39 -0.55 -9.08 -7.55
CA ALA A 39 -1.65 -8.13 -7.42
C ALA A 39 -2.22 -8.07 -5.99
N GLY A 40 -2.36 -9.21 -5.33
CA GLY A 40 -2.89 -9.28 -3.96
C GLY A 40 -1.95 -8.63 -2.95
N TYR A 41 -0.63 -8.88 -3.06
CA TYR A 41 0.36 -8.22 -2.21
C TYR A 41 0.45 -6.72 -2.47
N LEU A 42 0.39 -6.28 -3.74
CA LEU A 42 0.39 -4.86 -4.06
C LEU A 42 -0.83 -4.15 -3.46
N ALA A 43 -2.02 -4.76 -3.58
CA ALA A 43 -3.23 -4.25 -2.94
C ALA A 43 -3.09 -4.21 -1.41
N ALA A 44 -2.48 -5.24 -0.80
CA ALA A 44 -2.28 -5.29 0.65
C ALA A 44 -1.39 -4.17 1.16
N ILE A 45 -0.26 -3.95 0.46
CA ILE A 45 0.68 -2.88 0.78
C ILE A 45 -0.01 -1.52 0.64
N GLU A 46 -0.74 -1.28 -0.44
CA GLU A 46 -1.39 0.02 -0.65
C GLU A 46 -2.51 0.26 0.38
N CYS A 47 -3.34 -0.74 0.68
CA CYS A 47 -4.34 -0.63 1.73
C CYS A 47 -3.70 -0.33 3.10
N TRP A 48 -2.56 -0.97 3.41
CA TRP A 48 -1.85 -0.70 4.65
C TRP A 48 -1.27 0.72 4.69
N ARG A 49 -0.67 1.21 3.58
CA ARG A 49 -0.17 2.59 3.44
C ARG A 49 -1.28 3.62 3.59
N LYS A 50 -2.52 3.27 3.23
CA LYS A 50 -3.73 4.09 3.42
C LYS A 50 -4.35 3.99 4.82
N GLY A 51 -3.68 3.33 5.77
CA GLY A 51 -4.11 3.29 7.17
C GLY A 51 -5.17 2.24 7.45
N HIS A 52 -5.38 1.28 6.54
CA HIS A 52 -6.31 0.17 6.77
C HIS A 52 -5.64 -0.94 7.58
N THR A 53 -6.46 -1.75 8.24
CA THR A 53 -6.04 -3.02 8.85
C THR A 53 -6.21 -4.13 7.82
N VAL A 54 -5.12 -4.78 7.43
CA VAL A 54 -5.12 -5.69 6.28
C VAL A 54 -4.83 -7.11 6.71
N ARG A 55 -5.59 -8.07 6.16
CA ARG A 55 -5.30 -9.51 6.23
C ARG A 55 -5.31 -10.11 4.83
N VAL A 56 -4.32 -10.96 4.54
CA VAL A 56 -4.19 -11.67 3.27
C VAL A 56 -4.42 -13.16 3.51
N LEU A 57 -5.25 -13.79 2.69
CA LEU A 57 -5.45 -15.24 2.64
C LEU A 57 -4.93 -15.78 1.32
N GLU A 58 -4.10 -16.81 1.39
CA GLU A 58 -3.62 -17.55 0.22
C GLU A 58 -3.88 -19.05 0.45
N LYS A 59 -4.31 -19.74 -0.61
CA LYS A 59 -4.55 -21.19 -0.56
C LYS A 59 -3.24 -21.96 -0.46
N GLY A 60 -2.21 -21.52 -1.19
CA GLY A 60 -0.89 -22.11 -1.17
C GLY A 60 -0.22 -21.95 0.19
N THR A 61 0.51 -22.98 0.62
CA THR A 61 1.32 -22.94 1.84
C THR A 61 2.58 -22.09 1.69
N GLY A 62 2.86 -21.58 0.49
CA GLY A 62 4.01 -20.74 0.17
C GLY A 62 3.92 -20.21 -1.26
N ASN A 63 4.91 -19.42 -1.67
CA ASN A 63 5.02 -18.90 -3.03
C ASN A 63 5.40 -20.03 -3.99
N SER A 64 4.60 -20.20 -5.04
CA SER A 64 4.92 -21.08 -6.16
C SER A 64 5.63 -20.27 -7.25
N ALA A 65 6.58 -20.90 -7.95
CA ALA A 65 7.27 -20.26 -9.08
C ALA A 65 6.48 -20.35 -10.41
N ILE A 66 5.28 -20.92 -10.38
CA ILE A 66 4.45 -21.15 -11.55
C ILE A 66 3.68 -19.88 -11.87
N GLY A 67 3.92 -19.31 -13.06
CA GLY A 67 3.26 -18.07 -13.50
C GLY A 67 4.01 -16.79 -13.12
N ASP A 68 5.26 -16.90 -12.69
CA ASP A 68 6.10 -15.80 -12.17
C ASP A 68 6.58 -14.78 -13.20
N VAL A 69 6.25 -15.00 -14.48
CA VAL A 69 6.60 -14.03 -15.53
C VAL A 69 5.59 -12.88 -15.46
N LEU A 70 6.02 -11.78 -14.83
CA LEU A 70 5.29 -10.53 -14.74
C LEU A 70 5.99 -9.45 -15.58
N PHE A 71 5.27 -8.84 -16.51
CA PHE A 71 5.74 -7.66 -17.23
C PHE A 71 5.30 -6.38 -16.50
N ILE A 72 6.27 -5.63 -15.99
CA ILE A 72 6.03 -4.37 -15.27
C ILE A 72 6.38 -3.19 -16.19
N GLY A 73 5.35 -2.45 -16.61
CA GLY A 73 5.54 -1.21 -17.36
C GLY A 73 5.95 -0.02 -16.47
N PRO A 74 6.40 1.10 -17.05
CA PRO A 74 6.87 2.27 -16.29
C PRO A 74 5.85 2.81 -15.28
N SER A 75 4.56 2.82 -15.62
CA SER A 75 3.48 3.28 -14.73
C SER A 75 3.25 2.36 -13.53
N ALA A 76 3.54 1.08 -13.67
CA ALA A 76 3.47 0.13 -12.56
C ALA A 76 4.76 0.14 -11.72
N LEU A 77 5.90 0.53 -12.30
CA LEU A 77 7.15 0.64 -11.53
C LEU A 77 7.09 1.78 -10.49
N THR A 78 6.34 2.85 -10.76
CA THR A 78 6.23 3.98 -9.82
C THR A 78 5.52 3.59 -8.52
N THR A 79 4.59 2.63 -8.53
CA THR A 79 3.92 2.14 -7.31
C THR A 79 4.79 1.21 -6.46
N LEU A 80 5.95 0.76 -6.97
CA LEU A 80 6.90 -0.05 -6.20
C LEU A 80 7.92 0.79 -5.44
N LYS A 81 7.95 2.11 -5.68
CA LYS A 81 8.80 3.03 -4.95
C LYS A 81 8.10 3.41 -3.65
N ASN A 82 8.84 3.32 -2.55
CA ASN A 82 8.36 3.73 -1.23
C ASN A 82 8.48 5.24 -1.04
#